data_AF-A0A9W4NPW6-F1
#
_entry.id   AF-A0A9W4NPW6-F1
#
_cell.length_a   1.000
_cell.length_b   1.000
_cell.length_c   1.000
_cell.angle_alpha   90.00
_cell.angle_beta   90.00
_cell.angle_gamma   90.00
#
_symmetry.space_group_name_H-M   'P 1'
#
loop_
_entity.id
_entity.type
_entity.pdbx_description
1 polymer ?
#
loop_
_entity_poly.entity_id
_entity_poly.type
_entity_poly.pdbx_seq_one_letter_code
_entity_poly.pdbx_strand_id
1 'polypeptide(L)' 'MADDGLNIYDEIEIEDMTFDPAVQIYTYPCPCGDRFEIAIDDLRDGEEIAVCPSCSLMIRVIFDVVRCPPSGSFVFMY' A
#
# COMPACT_ATOMS: atom_id res chain seq x y z
N MET A 1 -14.88 -26.11 -9.21
CA MET A 1 -13.53 -25.97 -8.65
C MET A 1 -13.27 -24.47 -8.63
N ALA A 2 -13.43 -23.83 -7.47
CA ALA A 2 -13.27 -22.39 -7.32
C ALA A 2 -12.19 -22.19 -6.26
N ASP A 3 -11.04 -21.68 -6.67
CA ASP A 3 -10.28 -20.66 -5.95
C ASP A 3 -9.08 -20.25 -6.82
N ASP A 4 -9.30 -19.25 -7.66
CA ASP A 4 -8.24 -18.50 -8.35
C ASP A 4 -7.68 -17.52 -7.30
N GLY A 5 -6.80 -18.06 -6.44
CA GLY A 5 -6.23 -17.37 -5.29
C GLY A 5 -5.29 -16.25 -5.74
N LEU A 6 -5.86 -15.07 -5.99
CA LEU A 6 -5.12 -13.82 -5.87
C LEU A 6 -4.54 -13.82 -4.45
N ASN A 7 -3.21 -13.88 -4.34
CA ASN A 7 -2.45 -14.01 -3.08
C ASN A 7 -2.47 -12.70 -2.25
N ILE A 8 -3.60 -12.00 -2.27
CA ILE A 8 -3.84 -10.77 -1.53
C ILE A 8 -4.31 -11.19 -0.14
N TYR A 9 -3.48 -10.93 0.86
CA TYR A 9 -3.71 -11.40 2.22
C TYR A 9 -4.77 -10.57 2.94
N ASP A 10 -4.70 -9.26 2.77
CA ASP A 10 -5.64 -8.29 3.32
C ASP A 10 -5.46 -6.94 2.61
N GLU A 11 -6.39 -6.01 2.86
CA GLU A 11 -6.34 -4.65 2.34
C GLU A 11 -6.07 -3.71 3.51
N ILE A 12 -4.91 -3.07 3.50
CA ILE A 12 -4.41 -2.24 4.60
C ILE A 12 -4.46 -0.79 4.19
N GLU A 13 -4.93 0.09 5.07
CA GLU A 13 -4.94 1.52 4.82
C GLU A 13 -3.53 2.09 4.97
N ILE A 14 -3.18 3.03 4.09
CA ILE A 14 -1.86 3.69 4.13
C ILE A 14 -1.59 4.41 5.48
N GLU A 15 -2.65 4.77 6.20
CA GLU A 15 -2.61 5.38 7.54
C GLU A 15 -2.09 4.43 8.64
N ASP A 16 -2.23 3.10 8.45
CA ASP A 16 -1.79 2.09 9.41
C ASP A 16 -0.31 1.68 9.19
N MET A 17 0.29 2.09 8.06
CA MET A 17 1.68 1.81 7.73
C MET A 17 2.65 2.82 8.35
N THR A 18 3.88 2.37 8.62
CA THR A 18 4.96 3.26 9.05
C THR A 18 5.62 3.89 7.83
N PHE A 19 5.44 5.19 7.64
CA PHE A 19 6.10 5.94 6.57
C PHE A 19 7.45 6.51 6.99
N ASP A 20 8.50 6.19 6.23
CA ASP A 20 9.83 6.77 6.40
C ASP A 20 10.06 7.91 5.39
N PRO A 21 10.09 9.19 5.82
CA PRO A 21 10.22 10.34 4.90
C PRO A 21 11.62 10.47 4.29
N ALA A 22 12.64 9.82 4.86
CA ALA A 22 14.00 9.87 4.35
C ALA A 22 14.20 9.01 3.09
N VAL A 23 13.48 7.89 3.02
CA VAL A 23 13.55 6.93 1.89
C VAL A 23 12.26 6.89 1.08
N GLN A 24 11.19 7.51 1.58
CA GLN A 24 9.86 7.55 0.97
C GLN A 24 9.26 6.14 0.78
N ILE A 25 9.43 5.28 1.78
CA ILE A 25 8.99 3.88 1.79
C ILE A 25 8.02 3.69 2.95
N TYR A 26 6.94 2.95 2.72
CA TYR A 26 6.03 2.46 3.75
C TYR A 26 6.45 1.08 4.20
N THR A 27 6.54 0.90 5.51
CA THR A 27 6.93 -0.34 6.15
C THR A 27 5.79 -0.84 7.04
N TYR A 28 5.46 -2.13 6.95
CA TYR A 28 4.44 -2.75 7.79
C TYR A 28 4.92 -4.09 8.38
N PRO A 29 4.77 -4.33 9.70
CA PRO A 29 5.19 -5.57 10.33
C PRO A 29 4.31 -6.75 9.88
N CYS A 30 4.89 -7.71 9.16
CA CYS A 30 4.19 -8.90 8.72
C CYS A 30 4.07 -9.93 9.86
N PRO A 31 2.93 -10.62 10.03
CA PRO A 31 2.78 -11.72 11.00
C PRO A 31 3.70 -12.92 10.73
N CYS A 32 4.36 -12.93 9.56
CA CYS A 32 5.36 -13.92 9.17
C CYS A 32 6.74 -13.74 9.82
N GLY A 33 7.01 -12.58 10.45
CA GLY A 33 8.30 -12.27 11.07
C GLY A 33 9.18 -11.30 10.28
N ASP A 34 8.78 -10.95 9.06
CA ASP A 34 9.43 -9.96 8.20
C ASP A 34 8.64 -8.65 8.15
N ARG A 35 9.03 -7.73 7.28
CA ARG A 35 8.36 -6.45 7.06
C ARG A 35 8.01 -6.30 5.58
N PHE A 36 6.80 -5.84 5.30
CA PHE A 36 6.44 -5.37 3.97
C PHE A 36 7.09 -4.02 3.74
N GLU A 37 7.54 -3.78 2.51
CA GLU A 37 8.10 -2.51 2.07
C GLU A 37 7.47 -2.14 0.73
N ILE A 38 7.04 -0.89 0.59
CA ILE A 38 6.48 -0.35 -0.66
C ILE A 38 6.88 1.11 -0.83
N ALA A 39 7.29 1.50 -2.02
CA ALA A 39 7.66 2.88 -2.33
C ALA A 39 6.41 3.75 -2.51
N ILE A 40 6.44 4.99 -2.01
CA ILE A 40 5.37 5.96 -2.29
C ILE A 40 5.25 6.31 -3.77
N ASP A 41 6.32 6.12 -4.55
CA ASP A 41 6.32 6.44 -5.98
C ASP A 41 5.42 5.47 -6.74
N ASP A 42 5.48 4.17 -6.42
CA ASP A 42 4.56 3.14 -6.92
C ASP A 42 3.11 3.45 -6.54
N LEU A 43 2.87 3.80 -5.27
CA LEU A 43 1.55 4.22 -4.79
C LEU A 43 1.02 5.45 -5.55
N ARG A 44 1.89 6.36 -5.96
CA ARG A 44 1.54 7.55 -6.77
C ARG A 44 1.22 7.21 -8.22
N ASP A 45 1.85 6.17 -8.78
CA ASP A 45 1.57 5.66 -10.13
C ASP A 45 0.28 4.80 -10.15
N GLY A 46 -0.26 4.44 -8.98
CA GLY A 46 -1.45 3.61 -8.81
C GLY A 46 -1.14 2.14 -8.54
N GLU A 47 0.13 1.81 -8.28
CA GLU A 47 0.58 0.49 -7.85
C GLU A 47 0.55 0.42 -6.32
N GLU A 48 -0.54 -0.16 -5.81
CA GLU A 48 -0.84 -0.29 -4.38
C GLU A 48 -0.49 -1.68 -3.83
N ILE A 49 0.42 -2.41 -4.47
CA ILE A 49 0.75 -3.79 -4.11
C ILE A 49 2.06 -3.83 -3.31
N ALA A 50 1.96 -4.06 -2.01
CA ALA A 50 3.15 -4.28 -1.19
C ALA A 50 3.48 -5.78 -1.16
N VAL A 51 4.75 -6.10 -1.37
CA VAL A 51 5.24 -7.48 -1.49
C VAL A 51 6.23 -7.77 -0.35
N CYS A 52 6.04 -8.89 0.35
CA CYS A 52 7.01 -9.35 1.34
C CYS A 52 7.98 -10.37 0.72
N PRO A 53 9.32 -10.15 0.82
CA PRO A 53 10.32 -11.04 0.23
C PRO A 53 10.36 -12.44 0.86
N SER A 54 9.89 -12.59 2.10
CA SER A 54 9.92 -13.86 2.84
C SER A 54 8.62 -14.64 2.76
N CYS A 55 7.50 -13.97 2.47
CA CYS A 55 6.19 -14.59 2.57
C CYS A 55 5.50 -14.78 1.21
N SER A 56 6.03 -14.22 0.11
CA SER A 56 5.35 -14.15 -1.21
C SER A 56 3.92 -13.60 -1.16
N LEU A 57 3.52 -13.12 0.01
CA LEU A 57 2.24 -12.50 0.27
C LEU A 57 2.26 -11.12 -0.36
N MET A 58 1.12 -10.79 -0.94
CA MET A 58 0.85 -9.48 -1.45
C MET A 58 -0.24 -8.89 -0.56
N ILE A 59 -0.11 -7.62 -0.21
CA ILE A 59 -1.18 -6.86 0.44
C ILE A 59 -1.54 -5.69 -0.45
N ARG A 60 -2.81 -5.30 -0.42
CA ARG A 60 -3.30 -4.15 -1.16
C ARG A 60 -3.35 -2.94 -0.25
N VAL A 61 -2.73 -1.85 -0.65
CA VAL A 61 -2.64 -0.62 0.14
C VAL A 61 -3.70 0.36 -0.33
N ILE A 62 -4.76 0.52 0.46
CA ILE A 62 -5.83 1.45 0.11
C ILE A 62 -5.40 2.86 0.50
N PHE A 63 -5.51 3.79 -0.46
CA PHE A 63 -5.34 5.21 -0.24
C PHE A 63 -6.60 5.96 -0.72
N ASP A 64 -7.25 6.70 0.18
CA ASP A 64 -8.38 7.54 -0.22
C ASP A 64 -7.86 8.88 -0.76
N VAL A 65 -7.92 9.06 -2.08
CA VAL A 65 -7.75 10.39 -2.67
C VAL A 65 -9.09 11.09 -2.53
N VAL A 66 -9.28 11.81 -1.41
CA VAL A 66 -10.48 12.61 -1.18
C VAL A 66 -10.73 13.51 -2.40
N ARG A 67 -11.68 13.11 -3.26
CA ARG A 67 -12.15 13.92 -4.38
C ARG A 67 -13.03 15.03 -3.81
N CYS A 68 -12.42 16.14 -3.45
CA CYS A 68 -13.14 17.37 -3.15
C CYS A 68 -13.62 18.02 -4.49
N PRO A 69 -14.83 18.61 -4.58
CA PRO A 69 -15.60 18.89 -5.81
C PRO A 69 -15.00 19.99 -6.74
N PRO A 70 -15.59 20.27 -7.95
CA PRO A 70 -14.95 20.26 -9.27
C PRO A 70 -14.06 21.46 -9.64
N SER A 71 -13.50 22.19 -8.66
CA SER A 71 -12.73 23.41 -8.92
C SER A 71 -11.23 23.17 -8.74
N GLY A 72 -10.69 22.23 -9.52
CA GLY A 72 -9.28 22.12 -9.89
C GLY A 72 -8.24 22.47 -8.82
N SER A 73 -7.96 21.54 -7.91
CA SER A 73 -6.61 21.31 -7.38
C SER A 73 -6.56 19.93 -6.76
N PHE A 74 -5.83 19.03 -7.42
CA PHE A 74 -5.52 17.69 -6.92
C PHE A 74 -4.55 17.90 -5.74
N VAL A 75 -5.05 17.78 -4.51
CA VAL A 75 -4.19 17.86 -3.32
C VAL A 75 -3.96 16.44 -2.86
N PHE A 76 -2.80 15.89 -3.22
CA PHE A 76 -2.22 14.73 -2.54
C PHE A 76 -1.90 15.18 -1.11
N MET A 77 -2.73 14.83 -0.13
CA MET A 77 -2.32 14.85 1.27
C MET A 77 -2.60 13.47 1.86
N TYR A 78 -1.47 12.82 2.16
CA TYR A 78 -1.19 11.57 2.88
C TYR A 78 -2.34 10.95 3.66
#